data_AF-A0A544ZI68-F1
#
_entry.id   AF-A0A544ZI68-F1
#
_cell.length_a   1.000
_cell.length_b   1.000
_cell.length_c   1.000
_cell.angle_alpha   90.00
_cell.angle_beta   90.00
_cell.angle_gamma   90.00
#
_symmetry.space_group_name_H-M   'P 1'
#
loop_
_entity.id
_entity.type
_entity.pdbx_description
1 polymer ?
#
loop_
_entity_poly.entity_id
_entity_poly.type
_entity_poly.pdbx_seq_one_letter_code
_entity_poly.pdbx_strand_id
1 'polypeptide(L)'
;MSGAVRRRPGEVRLMTDEVFWELVGMLDGVVDEDGADLLGERLSSLGAEEVEAFCAHLAAKARALTALALEVRPVPDVSDDGGPPIPLVGDAYENLLYAMVAAGRERYEAVLADPAAAEDEEWDAGEAELLVDAVATVLWDVAGLDWYEEFDSLLSGLPVDGRWYDTRRGSAWKSAPRQYENAAHALDRALNDSAEWRAWWSQTGLRKSKVGVTVNEGRDLWQVERGRTIARAEFRMGRSYFADRDPAALTKLAVEETAHIMDAIARALDMTPPPPLPPSSR
;
A
#
# COMPACT_ATOMS: atom_id res chain seq x y z
N MET A 1 7.15 31.27 41.30
CA MET A 1 7.53 29.84 41.32
C MET A 1 6.64 29.14 40.30
N SER A 2 7.15 28.95 39.08
CA SER A 2 6.42 28.32 37.99
C SER A 2 6.67 26.81 38.05
N GLY A 3 5.63 26.04 38.39
CA GLY A 3 5.71 24.59 38.47
C GLY A 3 5.64 23.99 37.07
N ALA A 4 6.81 23.67 36.50
CA ALA A 4 6.87 22.87 35.28
C ALA A 4 6.34 21.46 35.59
N VAL A 5 5.13 21.17 35.10
CA VAL A 5 4.55 19.83 35.09
C VAL A 5 5.38 18.98 34.13
N ARG A 6 6.34 18.23 34.67
CA ARG A 6 7.02 17.16 33.92
C ARG A 6 5.97 16.11 33.59
N ARG A 7 5.57 16.03 32.32
CA ARG A 7 4.78 14.88 31.81
C ARG A 7 5.61 13.61 32.04
N ARG A 8 4.98 12.58 32.62
CA ARG A 8 5.65 11.29 32.86
C ARG A 8 5.91 10.63 31.51
N PRO A 9 7.12 10.07 31.28
CA PRO A 9 7.34 9.17 30.15
C PRO A 9 6.47 7.92 30.35
N GLY A 10 5.64 7.57 29.36
CA GLY A 10 4.95 6.28 29.30
C GLY A 10 3.47 6.25 29.68
N GLU A 11 2.75 7.38 29.68
CA GLU A 11 1.28 7.31 29.67
C GLU A 11 0.83 7.07 28.24
N VAL A 12 0.50 5.81 27.91
CA VAL A 12 -0.07 5.42 26.62
C VAL A 12 -1.35 6.22 26.43
N ARG A 13 -1.34 7.19 25.51
CA ARG A 13 -2.56 7.91 25.16
C ARG A 13 -3.34 6.97 24.24
N LEU A 14 -4.39 6.35 24.76
CA LEU A 14 -5.29 5.57 23.92
C LEU A 14 -5.79 6.47 22.77
N MET A 15 -5.78 5.95 21.55
CA MET A 15 -6.34 6.65 20.39
C MET A 15 -7.85 6.78 20.59
N THR A 16 -8.31 7.96 20.95
CA THR A 16 -9.74 8.29 20.99
C THR A 16 -10.16 8.91 19.66
N ASP A 17 -11.47 8.99 19.42
CA ASP A 17 -11.99 9.66 18.22
C ASP A 17 -11.53 11.12 18.15
N GLU A 18 -11.46 11.83 19.29
CA GLU A 18 -10.96 13.20 19.36
C GLU A 18 -9.48 13.31 18.96
N VAL A 19 -8.63 12.37 19.41
CA VAL A 19 -7.20 12.37 19.04
C VAL A 19 -7.00 12.05 17.57
N PHE A 20 -7.79 11.12 17.03
CA PHE A 20 -7.80 10.81 15.61
C PHE A 20 -8.12 12.07 14.77
N TRP A 21 -9.20 12.78 15.11
CA TRP A 21 -9.57 14.01 14.40
C TRP A 21 -8.60 15.17 14.63
N GLU A 22 -7.93 15.24 15.79
CA GLU A 22 -6.84 16.20 16.05
C GLU A 22 -5.68 15.99 15.06
N LEU A 23 -5.32 14.73 14.78
CA LEU A 23 -4.28 14.37 13.81
C LEU A 23 -4.72 14.61 12.36
N VAL A 24 -5.93 14.19 11.99
CA VAL A 24 -6.50 14.46 10.66
C VAL A 24 -6.61 15.96 10.40
N GLY A 25 -6.94 16.75 11.41
CA GLY A 25 -7.00 18.21 11.32
C GLY A 25 -5.68 18.89 10.94
N MET A 26 -4.54 18.19 10.99
CA MET A 26 -3.26 18.68 10.49
C MET A 26 -3.24 18.86 8.96
N LEU A 27 -4.15 18.19 8.25
CA LEU A 27 -4.33 18.30 6.80
C LEU A 27 -5.12 19.55 6.41
N ASP A 28 -5.75 20.27 7.35
CA ASP A 28 -6.57 21.47 7.09
C ASP A 28 -7.65 21.26 6.00
N GLY A 29 -8.15 20.03 5.89
CA GLY A 29 -9.20 19.66 4.96
C GLY A 29 -8.74 19.29 3.54
N VAL A 30 -7.44 19.37 3.25
CA VAL A 30 -6.83 19.09 1.94
C VAL A 30 -5.64 18.15 2.11
N VAL A 31 -5.51 17.15 1.24
CA VAL A 31 -4.34 16.26 1.27
C VAL A 31 -3.34 16.74 0.24
N ASP A 32 -2.27 17.38 0.68
CA ASP A 32 -1.11 17.70 -0.16
C ASP A 32 0.18 17.08 0.40
N GLU A 33 1.30 17.23 -0.32
CA GLU A 33 2.60 16.67 0.08
C GLU A 33 3.02 17.20 1.46
N ASP A 34 2.89 18.52 1.70
CA ASP A 34 3.28 19.15 2.97
C ASP A 34 2.43 18.64 4.15
N GLY A 35 1.11 18.53 3.96
CA GLY A 35 0.18 18.01 4.96
C GLY A 35 0.41 16.52 5.27
N ALA A 36 0.62 15.71 4.24
CA ALA A 36 0.96 14.29 4.37
C ALA A 36 2.30 14.09 5.09
N ASP A 37 3.33 14.88 4.76
CA ASP A 37 4.63 14.84 5.44
C ASP A 37 4.50 15.24 6.91
N LEU A 38 3.78 16.32 7.22
CA LEU A 38 3.55 16.76 8.61
C LEU A 38 2.80 15.70 9.43
N LEU A 39 1.77 15.07 8.85
CA LEU A 39 1.06 13.97 9.49
C LEU A 39 1.97 12.76 9.69
N GLY A 40 2.77 12.41 8.68
CA GLY A 40 3.73 11.30 8.72
C GLY A 40 4.79 11.49 9.82
N GLU A 41 5.40 12.68 9.90
CA GLU A 41 6.33 13.03 10.98
C GLU A 41 5.66 12.92 12.36
N ARG A 42 4.41 13.40 12.46
CA ARG A 42 3.67 13.35 13.72
C ARG A 42 3.38 11.91 14.13
N LEU A 43 2.89 11.07 13.22
CA LEU A 43 2.62 9.65 13.47
C LEU A 43 3.92 8.89 13.81
N SER A 44 5.02 9.20 13.13
CA SER A 44 6.34 8.59 13.40
C SER A 44 6.87 8.89 14.80
N SER A 45 6.41 9.97 15.42
CA SER A 45 6.74 10.30 16.82
C SER A 45 5.93 9.51 17.86
N LEU A 46 4.91 8.76 17.42
CA LEU A 46 4.06 7.93 18.28
C LEU A 46 4.60 6.50 18.40
N GLY A 47 4.08 5.74 19.36
CA GLY A 47 4.38 4.31 19.48
C GLY A 47 3.60 3.47 18.46
N ALA A 48 4.08 2.24 18.20
CA ALA A 48 3.45 1.30 17.26
C ALA A 48 1.96 1.07 17.56
N GLU A 49 1.57 0.91 18.82
CA GLU A 49 0.17 0.72 19.22
C GLU A 49 -0.72 1.93 18.87
N GLU A 50 -0.18 3.16 18.98
CA GLU A 50 -0.90 4.39 18.66
C GLU A 50 -1.05 4.56 17.15
N VAL A 51 -0.02 4.24 16.36
CA VAL A 51 -0.07 4.23 14.89
C VAL A 51 -1.07 3.18 14.39
N GLU A 52 -1.01 1.95 14.92
CA GLU A 52 -1.97 0.89 14.61
C GLU A 52 -3.41 1.32 14.90
N ALA A 53 -3.63 2.00 16.03
CA ALA A 53 -4.95 2.50 16.38
C ALA A 53 -5.40 3.66 15.46
N PHE A 54 -4.50 4.57 15.06
CA PHE A 54 -4.81 5.58 14.03
C PHE A 54 -5.26 4.92 12.73
N CYS A 55 -4.51 3.92 12.27
CA CYS A 55 -4.83 3.15 11.07
C CYS A 55 -6.21 2.47 11.16
N ALA A 56 -6.52 1.86 12.31
CA ALA A 56 -7.81 1.24 12.57
C ALA A 56 -8.97 2.24 12.49
N HIS A 57 -8.77 3.45 13.05
CA HIS A 57 -9.75 4.54 12.96
C HIS A 57 -9.93 4.98 11.50
N LEU A 58 -8.86 5.30 10.78
CA LEU A 58 -8.92 5.71 9.37
C LEU A 58 -9.69 4.70 8.51
N ALA A 59 -9.33 3.42 8.60
CA ALA A 59 -10.00 2.35 7.86
C ALA A 59 -11.47 2.19 8.27
N ALA A 60 -11.82 2.37 9.55
CA ALA A 60 -13.21 2.34 10.00
C ALA A 60 -14.02 3.52 9.43
N LYS A 61 -13.43 4.72 9.35
CA LYS A 61 -14.09 5.89 8.79
C LYS A 61 -14.35 5.75 7.29
N ALA A 62 -13.35 5.31 6.53
CA ALA A 62 -13.50 5.02 5.10
C ALA A 62 -14.56 3.93 4.85
N ARG A 63 -14.54 2.83 5.61
CA ARG A 63 -15.56 1.77 5.51
C ARG A 63 -16.97 2.26 5.79
N ALA A 64 -17.18 3.15 6.75
CA ALA A 64 -18.52 3.68 7.02
C ALA A 64 -19.08 4.45 5.81
N LEU A 65 -18.24 5.16 5.06
CA LEU A 65 -18.65 5.87 3.85
C LEU A 65 -19.04 4.91 2.71
N THR A 66 -18.40 3.74 2.61
CA THR A 66 -18.76 2.76 1.57
C THR A 66 -20.19 2.23 1.69
N ALA A 67 -20.77 2.26 2.89
CA ALA A 67 -22.15 1.86 3.11
C ALA A 67 -23.18 2.85 2.51
N LEU A 68 -22.74 4.04 2.09
CA LEU A 68 -23.61 5.10 1.57
C LEU A 68 -23.87 5.01 0.05
N ALA A 69 -23.23 4.07 -0.65
CA ALA A 69 -23.34 3.89 -2.10
C ALA A 69 -23.08 5.18 -2.90
N LEU A 70 -21.98 5.87 -2.58
CA LEU A 70 -21.61 7.14 -3.23
C LEU A 70 -21.16 6.94 -4.69
N GLU A 71 -20.77 5.72 -5.10
CA GLU A 71 -20.28 5.35 -6.45
C GLU A 71 -21.16 5.84 -7.62
N VAL A 72 -22.46 6.07 -7.39
CA VAL A 72 -23.41 6.49 -8.43
C VAL A 72 -23.64 8.00 -8.49
N ARG A 73 -22.98 8.78 -7.63
CA ARG A 73 -23.18 10.22 -7.49
C ARG A 73 -22.04 10.99 -8.16
N PRO A 74 -22.34 12.00 -9.00
CA PRO A 74 -21.31 12.89 -9.51
C PRO A 74 -20.75 13.74 -8.37
N VAL A 75 -19.45 13.70 -8.16
CA VAL A 75 -18.78 14.52 -7.13
C VAL A 75 -17.80 15.48 -7.82
N PRO A 76 -17.87 16.80 -7.52
CA PRO A 76 -16.90 17.78 -8.03
C PRO A 76 -15.48 17.50 -7.50
N ASP A 77 -14.49 17.61 -8.39
CA ASP A 77 -13.07 17.54 -8.04
C ASP A 77 -12.48 18.97 -8.02
N VAL A 78 -11.86 19.37 -6.92
CA VAL A 78 -11.17 20.68 -6.86
C VAL A 78 -9.94 20.72 -7.76
N SER A 79 -9.37 19.57 -8.09
CA SER A 79 -8.19 19.48 -8.96
C SER A 79 -8.52 19.70 -10.44
N ASP A 80 -9.81 19.69 -10.83
CA ASP A 80 -10.30 19.93 -12.19
C ASP A 80 -11.44 20.98 -12.21
N ASP A 81 -11.09 22.26 -12.03
CA ASP A 81 -12.05 23.39 -12.04
C ASP A 81 -12.88 23.44 -13.34
N GLY A 82 -14.18 23.20 -13.21
CA GLY A 82 -15.13 23.15 -14.33
C GLY A 82 -15.10 21.83 -15.13
N GLY A 83 -14.35 20.84 -14.66
CA GLY A 83 -14.28 19.50 -15.21
C GLY A 83 -15.57 18.69 -15.04
N PRO A 84 -15.77 17.62 -15.82
CA PRO A 84 -16.85 16.68 -15.57
C PRO A 84 -16.63 15.98 -14.22
N PRO A 85 -17.69 15.64 -13.47
CA PRO A 85 -17.57 14.89 -12.22
C PRO A 85 -16.76 13.60 -12.40
N ILE A 86 -15.95 13.26 -11.39
CA ILE A 86 -15.08 12.08 -11.43
C ILE A 86 -15.95 10.81 -11.54
N PRO A 87 -15.64 9.88 -12.45
CA PRO A 87 -16.24 8.55 -12.39
C PRO A 87 -15.75 7.84 -11.13
N LEU A 88 -16.62 7.71 -10.12
CA LEU A 88 -16.32 7.07 -8.84
C LEU A 88 -16.25 5.54 -8.98
N VAL A 89 -15.21 5.07 -9.67
CA VAL A 89 -14.90 3.65 -9.86
C VAL A 89 -13.41 3.39 -9.57
N GLY A 90 -13.12 2.26 -8.93
CA GLY A 90 -11.74 1.89 -8.58
C GLY A 90 -11.07 2.92 -7.68
N ASP A 91 -9.80 3.22 -7.96
CA ASP A 91 -8.93 4.10 -7.18
C ASP A 91 -9.54 5.50 -6.96
N ALA A 92 -10.26 6.03 -7.96
CA ALA A 92 -10.92 7.34 -7.86
C ALA A 92 -12.02 7.38 -6.78
N TYR A 93 -12.75 6.27 -6.62
CA TYR A 93 -13.75 6.17 -5.56
C TYR A 93 -13.10 6.11 -4.19
N GLU A 94 -12.06 5.31 -4.05
CA GLU A 94 -11.34 5.18 -2.79
C GLU A 94 -10.69 6.49 -2.36
N ASN A 95 -10.02 7.17 -3.27
CA ASN A 95 -9.43 8.48 -3.01
C ASN A 95 -10.47 9.49 -2.52
N LEU A 96 -11.69 9.46 -3.08
CA LEU A 96 -12.79 10.28 -2.56
C LEU A 96 -13.12 9.97 -1.09
N LEU A 97 -13.14 8.69 -0.70
CA LEU A 97 -13.43 8.32 0.70
C LEU A 97 -12.37 8.88 1.65
N TYR A 98 -11.10 8.84 1.25
CA TYR A 98 -10.02 9.41 2.05
C TYR A 98 -10.04 10.95 2.05
N ALA A 99 -10.37 11.59 0.93
CA ALA A 99 -10.61 13.02 0.86
C ALA A 99 -11.72 13.45 1.84
N MET A 100 -12.81 12.68 1.92
CA MET A 100 -13.90 12.94 2.87
C MET A 100 -13.50 12.81 4.34
N VAL A 101 -12.56 11.92 4.66
CA VAL A 101 -12.00 11.83 6.01
C VAL A 101 -11.03 12.99 6.25
N ALA A 102 -10.15 13.29 5.30
CA ALA A 102 -9.16 14.37 5.38
C ALA A 102 -9.81 15.75 5.54
N ALA A 103 -10.98 15.96 4.93
CA ALA A 103 -11.85 17.12 5.07
C ALA A 103 -12.26 17.42 6.53
N GLY A 104 -12.07 16.45 7.44
CA GLY A 104 -12.26 16.61 8.86
C GLY A 104 -13.64 16.18 9.37
N ARG A 105 -13.79 16.23 10.69
CA ARG A 105 -14.91 15.62 11.42
C ARG A 105 -16.28 16.13 10.97
N GLU A 106 -16.43 17.45 10.84
CA GLU A 106 -17.73 18.07 10.56
C GLU A 106 -18.25 17.68 9.18
N ARG A 107 -17.41 17.77 8.15
CA ARG A 107 -17.77 17.39 6.77
C ARG A 107 -18.01 15.89 6.66
N TYR A 108 -17.17 15.08 7.30
CA TYR A 108 -17.37 13.63 7.39
C TYR A 108 -18.71 13.25 8.04
N GLU A 109 -19.05 13.84 9.19
CA GLU A 109 -20.31 13.58 9.89
C GLU A 109 -21.53 14.09 9.09
N ALA A 110 -21.40 15.20 8.37
CA ALA A 110 -22.44 15.72 7.48
C ALA A 110 -22.77 14.73 6.35
N VAL A 111 -21.74 14.17 5.67
CA VAL A 111 -21.93 13.15 4.61
C VAL A 111 -22.55 11.87 5.16
N LEU A 112 -22.17 11.43 6.37
CA LEU A 112 -22.80 10.27 7.01
C LEU A 112 -24.28 10.49 7.33
N ALA A 113 -24.65 11.72 7.73
CA ALA A 113 -26.03 12.06 8.08
C ALA A 113 -26.90 12.28 6.84
N ASP A 114 -26.34 12.89 5.79
CA ASP A 114 -26.97 13.13 4.51
C ASP A 114 -25.98 12.89 3.37
N PRO A 115 -26.06 11.73 2.69
CA PRO A 115 -25.17 11.42 1.57
C PRO A 115 -25.28 12.41 0.40
N ALA A 116 -26.34 13.22 0.31
CA ALA A 116 -26.43 14.29 -0.69
C ALA A 116 -25.44 15.43 -0.43
N ALA A 117 -25.00 15.63 0.82
CA ALA A 117 -23.99 16.63 1.15
C ALA A 117 -22.64 16.38 0.46
N ALA A 118 -22.38 15.16 -0.02
CA ALA A 118 -21.21 14.87 -0.84
C ALA A 118 -21.21 15.61 -2.18
N GLU A 119 -22.39 15.95 -2.72
CA GLU A 119 -22.57 16.60 -4.03
C GLU A 119 -22.47 18.13 -3.92
N ASP A 120 -22.74 18.69 -2.74
CA ASP A 120 -22.74 20.14 -2.47
C ASP A 120 -21.34 20.68 -2.12
N GLU A 121 -20.36 19.79 -2.03
CA GLU A 121 -19.03 20.03 -1.49
C GLU A 121 -17.95 19.73 -2.52
N GLU A 122 -16.83 20.41 -2.36
CA GLU A 122 -15.63 20.28 -3.19
C GLU A 122 -14.60 19.39 -2.48
N TRP A 123 -14.12 18.34 -3.15
CA TRP A 123 -13.21 17.34 -2.57
C TRP A 123 -11.90 17.26 -3.33
N ASP A 124 -10.79 17.27 -2.58
CA ASP A 124 -9.47 16.99 -3.15
C ASP A 124 -9.20 15.49 -3.18
N ALA A 125 -9.84 14.83 -4.15
CA ALA A 125 -9.65 13.40 -4.37
C ALA A 125 -8.40 13.09 -5.21
N GLY A 126 -7.85 14.08 -5.92
CA GLY A 126 -6.68 13.87 -6.78
C GLY A 126 -5.46 13.40 -6.00
N GLU A 127 -5.21 14.03 -4.84
CA GLU A 127 -4.01 13.82 -4.02
C GLU A 127 -4.30 13.02 -2.73
N ALA A 128 -5.54 12.56 -2.52
CA ALA A 128 -5.92 11.83 -1.31
C ALA A 128 -5.15 10.50 -1.10
N GLU A 129 -4.51 9.97 -2.15
CA GLU A 129 -3.61 8.82 -2.04
C GLU A 129 -2.38 9.11 -1.15
N LEU A 130 -1.92 10.37 -1.09
CA LEU A 130 -0.79 10.79 -0.25
C LEU A 130 -1.05 10.55 1.24
N LEU A 131 -2.31 10.66 1.70
CA LEU A 131 -2.70 10.34 3.07
C LEU A 131 -2.43 8.86 3.37
N VAL A 132 -2.84 7.97 2.46
CA VAL A 132 -2.65 6.54 2.61
C VAL A 132 -1.17 6.19 2.55
N ASP A 133 -0.42 6.78 1.62
CA ASP A 133 1.01 6.52 1.46
C ASP A 133 1.81 6.95 2.70
N ALA A 134 1.53 8.12 3.26
CA ALA A 134 2.14 8.59 4.49
C ALA A 134 1.85 7.63 5.65
N VAL A 135 0.57 7.27 5.84
CA VAL A 135 0.15 6.36 6.91
C VAL A 135 0.74 4.95 6.73
N ALA A 136 0.74 4.42 5.52
CA ALA A 136 1.26 3.09 5.20
C ALA A 136 2.77 3.01 5.39
N THR A 137 3.50 4.08 5.07
CA THR A 137 4.94 4.20 5.30
C THR A 137 5.24 4.16 6.80
N VAL A 138 4.59 5.03 7.58
CA VAL A 138 4.81 5.08 9.04
C VAL A 138 4.40 3.77 9.73
N LEU A 139 3.28 3.17 9.32
CA LEU A 139 2.81 1.89 9.85
C LEU A 139 3.85 0.78 9.61
N TRP A 140 4.47 0.77 8.43
CA TRP A 140 5.52 -0.19 8.13
C TRP A 140 6.77 0.05 8.98
N ASP A 141 7.24 1.30 9.04
CA ASP A 141 8.48 1.66 9.72
C ASP A 141 8.39 1.45 11.25
N VAL A 142 7.25 1.77 11.85
CA VAL A 142 7.07 1.74 13.31
C VAL A 142 6.53 0.39 13.78
N ALA A 143 5.60 -0.23 13.05
CA ALA A 143 4.90 -1.44 13.49
C ALA A 143 5.26 -2.70 12.68
N GLY A 144 5.94 -2.56 11.54
CA GLY A 144 6.20 -3.66 10.61
C GLY A 144 4.93 -4.20 9.96
N LEU A 145 3.86 -3.40 9.89
CA LEU A 145 2.57 -3.82 9.36
C LEU A 145 2.32 -3.19 7.99
N ASP A 146 1.57 -3.91 7.15
CA ASP A 146 1.26 -3.47 5.79
C ASP A 146 -0.19 -2.99 5.74
N TRP A 147 -0.40 -1.71 5.40
CA TRP A 147 -1.72 -1.08 5.36
C TRP A 147 -2.76 -1.92 4.60
N TYR A 148 -2.42 -2.35 3.38
CA TYR A 148 -3.33 -3.07 2.49
C TYR A 148 -3.63 -4.51 2.93
N GLU A 149 -2.76 -5.10 3.75
CA GLU A 149 -2.95 -6.45 4.25
C GLU A 149 -3.70 -6.48 5.59
N GLU A 150 -3.57 -5.42 6.39
CA GLU A 150 -4.00 -5.42 7.80
C GLU A 150 -5.24 -4.54 8.03
N PHE A 151 -5.41 -3.46 7.26
CA PHE A 151 -6.46 -2.46 7.52
C PHE A 151 -7.41 -2.26 6.34
N ASP A 152 -6.89 -2.26 5.12
CA ASP A 152 -7.66 -1.93 3.93
C ASP A 152 -8.26 -3.15 3.23
N SER A 153 -9.42 -3.57 3.76
CA SER A 153 -10.22 -4.62 3.13
C SER A 153 -10.99 -4.16 1.90
N LEU A 154 -11.09 -2.84 1.65
CA LEU A 154 -11.84 -2.27 0.53
C LEU A 154 -11.04 -2.41 -0.77
N LEU A 155 -9.73 -2.15 -0.69
CA LEU A 155 -8.77 -2.49 -1.75
C LEU A 155 -8.48 -3.97 -1.85
N SER A 156 -8.52 -4.69 -0.74
CA SER A 156 -8.39 -6.14 -0.73
C SER A 156 -9.68 -6.85 -1.18
N GLY A 157 -10.54 -6.24 -2.01
CA GLY A 157 -11.64 -6.93 -2.69
C GLY A 157 -11.17 -8.09 -3.59
N LEU A 158 -9.86 -8.22 -3.78
CA LEU A 158 -9.23 -9.47 -4.17
C LEU A 158 -9.51 -10.52 -3.08
N PRO A 159 -10.11 -11.68 -3.39
CA PRO A 159 -10.24 -12.74 -2.40
C PRO A 159 -8.90 -12.90 -1.68
N VAL A 160 -8.90 -13.13 -0.36
CA VAL A 160 -7.70 -13.52 0.40
C VAL A 160 -7.20 -14.80 -0.27
N ASP A 161 -6.45 -14.61 -1.33
CA ASP A 161 -6.04 -15.70 -2.17
C ASP A 161 -5.00 -16.39 -1.32
N GLY A 162 -5.03 -17.72 -1.32
CA GLY A 162 -4.05 -18.51 -0.57
C GLY A 162 -2.64 -18.35 -1.16
N ARG A 163 -2.34 -17.25 -1.87
CA ARG A 163 -1.05 -16.91 -2.44
C ARG A 163 -0.17 -16.35 -1.35
N TRP A 164 0.97 -17.01 -1.19
CA TRP A 164 2.03 -16.57 -0.31
C TRP A 164 3.00 -15.62 -1.05
N TYR A 165 3.00 -15.64 -2.39
CA TYR A 165 3.90 -14.85 -3.21
C TYR A 165 3.10 -13.91 -4.11
N ASP A 166 3.33 -12.61 -3.94
CA ASP A 166 2.61 -11.56 -4.65
C ASP A 166 3.60 -10.60 -5.29
N THR A 167 3.55 -10.49 -6.61
CA THR A 167 4.45 -9.63 -7.37
C THR A 167 3.71 -8.42 -7.90
N ARG A 168 4.08 -7.23 -7.44
CA ARG A 168 3.66 -5.97 -8.03
C ARG A 168 4.68 -5.53 -9.07
N ARG A 169 4.29 -5.67 -10.32
CA ARG A 169 5.07 -5.31 -11.51
C ARG A 169 4.45 -4.01 -12.04
N GLY A 170 4.85 -2.87 -11.44
CA GLY A 170 4.15 -1.56 -11.52
C GLY A 170 4.03 -0.94 -12.92
N SER A 171 3.51 0.29 -13.05
CA SER A 171 3.24 0.94 -14.35
C SER A 171 4.44 1.04 -15.32
N ALA A 172 5.66 1.08 -14.79
CA ALA A 172 6.90 1.03 -15.56
C ALA A 172 7.10 -0.28 -16.34
N TRP A 173 6.43 -1.37 -15.92
CA TRP A 173 6.39 -2.64 -16.64
C TRP A 173 5.58 -2.59 -17.94
N LYS A 174 4.76 -1.56 -18.20
CA LYS A 174 4.12 -1.38 -19.52
C LYS A 174 5.13 -1.35 -20.69
N SER A 175 6.41 -1.16 -20.38
CA SER A 175 7.53 -1.20 -21.34
C SER A 175 8.28 -2.54 -21.42
N ALA A 176 7.99 -3.49 -20.54
CA ALA A 176 8.62 -4.80 -20.56
C ALA A 176 8.16 -5.59 -21.80
N PRO A 177 9.05 -6.33 -22.46
CA PRO A 177 8.65 -7.18 -23.58
C PRO A 177 7.62 -8.24 -23.14
N ARG A 178 6.48 -8.33 -23.83
CA ARG A 178 5.38 -9.28 -23.55
C ARG A 178 5.84 -10.71 -23.25
N GLN A 179 6.87 -11.19 -23.95
CA GLN A 179 7.35 -12.56 -23.75
C GLN A 179 7.94 -12.77 -22.36
N TYR A 180 8.68 -11.79 -21.84
CA TYR A 180 9.22 -11.84 -20.49
C TYR A 180 8.08 -11.72 -19.46
N GLU A 181 7.09 -10.83 -19.69
CA GLU A 181 5.92 -10.72 -18.80
C GLU A 181 5.13 -12.03 -18.69
N ASN A 182 4.88 -12.69 -19.83
CA ASN A 182 4.19 -13.98 -19.85
C ASN A 182 4.95 -15.05 -19.07
N ALA A 183 6.28 -15.11 -19.22
CA ALA A 183 7.14 -16.04 -18.50
C ALA A 183 7.13 -15.76 -17.00
N ALA A 184 7.23 -14.49 -16.61
CA ALA A 184 7.21 -14.05 -15.22
C ALA A 184 5.88 -14.39 -14.54
N HIS A 185 4.74 -14.08 -15.16
CA HIS A 185 3.43 -14.45 -14.63
C HIS A 185 3.21 -15.97 -14.56
N ALA A 186 3.77 -16.75 -15.49
CA ALA A 186 3.71 -18.20 -15.42
C ALA A 186 4.50 -18.74 -14.22
N LEU A 187 5.65 -18.16 -13.92
CA LEU A 187 6.44 -18.49 -12.72
C LEU A 187 5.72 -18.08 -11.44
N ASP A 188 5.13 -16.89 -11.37
CA ASP A 188 4.39 -16.41 -10.19
C ASP A 188 3.24 -17.36 -9.84
N ARG A 189 2.51 -17.87 -10.85
CA ARG A 189 1.49 -18.91 -10.66
C ARG A 189 2.10 -20.22 -10.18
N ALA A 190 3.13 -20.71 -10.87
CA ALA A 190 3.76 -21.99 -10.53
C ALA A 190 4.37 -22.01 -9.12
N LEU A 191 4.92 -20.89 -8.64
CA LEU A 191 5.41 -20.70 -7.28
C LEU A 191 4.29 -20.78 -6.24
N ASN A 192 3.15 -20.16 -6.53
CA ASN A 192 1.98 -20.21 -5.65
C ASN A 192 1.31 -21.60 -5.64
N ASP A 193 1.38 -22.35 -6.74
CA ASP A 193 0.81 -23.70 -6.83
C ASP A 193 1.74 -24.79 -6.26
N SER A 194 3.04 -24.51 -6.12
CA SER A 194 4.02 -25.48 -5.64
C SER A 194 3.96 -25.67 -4.11
N ALA A 195 3.64 -26.90 -3.69
CA ALA A 195 3.65 -27.30 -2.28
C ALA A 195 5.05 -27.22 -1.65
N GLU A 196 6.10 -27.50 -2.43
CA GLU A 196 7.49 -27.39 -1.99
C GLU A 196 7.86 -25.95 -1.65
N TRP A 197 7.47 -25.00 -2.51
CA TRP A 197 7.70 -23.57 -2.29
C TRP A 197 6.88 -23.03 -1.12
N ARG A 198 5.62 -23.48 -0.95
CA ARG A 198 4.82 -23.16 0.24
C ARG A 198 5.47 -23.67 1.53
N ALA A 199 5.99 -24.90 1.51
CA ALA A 199 6.68 -25.49 2.66
C ALA A 199 8.02 -24.81 2.95
N TRP A 200 8.72 -24.33 1.93
CA TRP A 200 9.90 -23.50 2.09
C TRP A 200 9.56 -22.14 2.72
N TRP A 201 8.54 -21.45 2.20
CA TRP A 201 8.12 -20.14 2.71
C TRP A 201 7.62 -20.21 4.15
N SER A 202 6.91 -21.27 4.55
CA SER A 202 6.35 -21.38 5.89
C SER A 202 7.40 -21.38 7.01
N GLN A 203 8.67 -21.66 6.69
CA GLN A 203 9.80 -21.56 7.63
C GLN A 203 10.01 -20.13 8.14
N THR A 204 9.58 -19.11 7.37
CA THR A 204 9.69 -17.70 7.78
C THR A 204 8.77 -17.34 8.94
N GLY A 205 7.69 -18.10 9.16
CA GLY A 205 6.56 -17.70 10.00
C GLY A 205 5.75 -16.51 9.47
N LEU A 206 6.07 -16.01 8.27
CA LEU A 206 5.35 -14.91 7.62
C LEU A 206 4.24 -15.48 6.73
N ARG A 207 3.15 -14.73 6.61
CA ARG A 207 2.00 -15.09 5.79
C ARG A 207 2.29 -14.93 4.29
N LYS A 208 2.98 -13.87 3.90
CA LYS A 208 3.14 -13.47 2.50
C LYS A 208 4.47 -12.78 2.22
N SER A 209 4.94 -12.86 0.99
CA SER A 209 5.99 -12.05 0.40
C SER A 209 5.38 -11.14 -0.67
N LYS A 210 5.58 -9.83 -0.53
CA LYS A 210 5.23 -8.82 -1.54
C LYS A 210 6.50 -8.38 -2.25
N VAL A 211 6.55 -8.58 -3.56
CA VAL A 211 7.72 -8.27 -4.40
C VAL A 211 7.36 -7.17 -5.38
N GLY A 212 7.94 -5.98 -5.19
CA GLY A 212 7.91 -4.90 -6.16
C GLY A 212 9.07 -5.03 -7.14
N VAL A 213 8.78 -5.11 -8.45
CA VAL A 213 9.81 -5.04 -9.50
C VAL A 213 9.55 -3.82 -10.37
N THR A 214 10.51 -2.90 -10.44
CA THR A 214 10.41 -1.67 -11.23
C THR A 214 11.55 -1.55 -12.23
N VAL A 215 11.25 -1.05 -13.43
CA VAL A 215 12.25 -0.80 -14.47
C VAL A 215 12.35 0.70 -14.72
N ASN A 216 13.47 1.32 -14.35
CA ASN A 216 13.67 2.77 -14.51
C ASN A 216 15.11 3.09 -14.94
N GLU A 217 15.41 4.37 -15.18
CA GLU A 217 16.77 4.82 -15.54
C GLU A 217 17.65 5.07 -14.30
N GLY A 218 17.17 4.66 -13.12
CA GLY A 218 17.82 4.88 -11.84
C GLY A 218 18.89 3.84 -11.51
N ARG A 219 19.41 3.94 -10.28
CA ARG A 219 20.33 2.94 -9.73
C ARG A 219 19.56 1.67 -9.38
N ASP A 220 20.21 0.53 -9.60
CA ASP A 220 19.69 -0.75 -9.15
C ASP A 220 19.47 -0.72 -7.63
N LEU A 221 18.29 -1.15 -7.20
CA LEU A 221 17.91 -1.29 -5.80
C LEU A 221 17.57 -2.76 -5.56
N TRP A 222 18.10 -3.31 -4.48
CA TRP A 222 17.82 -4.67 -4.03
C TRP A 222 17.60 -4.60 -2.52
N GLN A 223 16.35 -4.49 -2.11
CA GLN A 223 15.97 -4.29 -0.72
C GLN A 223 14.95 -5.36 -0.34
N VAL A 224 15.18 -5.99 0.81
CA VAL A 224 14.22 -6.95 1.39
C VAL A 224 14.09 -6.59 2.85
N GLU A 225 12.84 -6.44 3.29
CA GLU A 225 12.48 -6.03 4.63
C GLU A 225 11.49 -7.01 5.23
N ARG A 226 11.70 -7.30 6.50
CA ARG A 226 10.85 -8.20 7.28
C ARG A 226 9.86 -7.38 8.10
N GLY A 227 8.59 -7.51 7.79
CA GLY A 227 7.50 -7.03 8.63
C GLY A 227 7.10 -8.05 9.69
N ARG A 228 6.02 -7.74 10.41
CA ARG A 228 5.42 -8.57 11.45
C ARG A 228 4.73 -9.80 10.86
N THR A 229 3.97 -9.61 9.77
CA THR A 229 3.15 -10.63 9.14
C THR A 229 3.58 -10.95 7.70
N ILE A 230 4.30 -10.04 7.03
CA ILE A 230 4.74 -10.20 5.64
C ILE A 230 6.22 -9.82 5.48
N ALA A 231 6.81 -10.17 4.33
CA ALA A 231 8.05 -9.54 3.85
C ALA A 231 7.74 -8.64 2.66
N ARG A 232 8.46 -7.51 2.55
CA ARG A 232 8.47 -6.66 1.35
C ARG A 232 9.83 -6.79 0.69
N ALA A 233 9.85 -6.92 -0.63
CA ALA A 233 11.07 -6.95 -1.41
C ALA A 233 10.94 -6.00 -2.60
N GLU A 234 11.85 -5.04 -2.72
CA GLU A 234 11.90 -4.09 -3.83
C GLU A 234 13.14 -4.32 -4.68
N PHE A 235 12.90 -4.46 -5.98
CA PHE A 235 13.92 -4.66 -6.99
C PHE A 235 13.75 -3.59 -8.08
N ARG A 236 14.80 -2.78 -8.29
CA ARG A 236 14.84 -1.78 -9.37
C ARG A 236 15.94 -2.15 -10.35
N MET A 237 15.61 -2.08 -11.64
CA MET A 237 16.51 -2.47 -12.74
C MET A 237 16.53 -1.41 -13.85
N GLY A 238 17.68 -1.25 -14.49
CA GLY A 238 17.85 -0.37 -15.64
C GLY A 238 17.02 -0.77 -16.88
N ARG A 239 16.54 0.19 -17.69
CA ARG A 239 15.82 -0.09 -18.95
C ARG A 239 16.60 -0.95 -19.96
N SER A 240 17.93 -0.83 -19.98
CA SER A 240 18.81 -1.65 -20.83
C SER A 240 18.76 -3.15 -20.49
N TYR A 241 18.12 -3.51 -19.38
CA TYR A 241 17.96 -4.88 -18.92
C TYR A 241 17.23 -5.79 -19.93
N PHE A 242 16.41 -5.22 -20.83
CA PHE A 242 15.73 -6.00 -21.87
C PHE A 242 16.34 -5.88 -23.26
N ALA A 243 17.29 -4.96 -23.47
CA ALA A 243 17.78 -4.61 -24.80
C ALA A 243 18.34 -5.81 -25.57
N ASP A 244 18.07 -5.85 -26.88
CA ASP A 244 18.62 -6.79 -27.86
C ASP A 244 18.42 -8.30 -27.57
N ARG A 245 17.41 -8.65 -26.77
CA ARG A 245 17.09 -10.04 -26.44
C ARG A 245 16.00 -10.60 -27.34
N ASP A 246 16.22 -11.82 -27.83
CA ASP A 246 15.18 -12.59 -28.51
C ASP A 246 14.14 -13.16 -27.50
N PRO A 247 13.00 -13.69 -27.97
CA PRO A 247 11.96 -14.26 -27.09
C PRO A 247 12.43 -15.38 -26.15
N ALA A 248 13.38 -16.21 -26.57
CA ALA A 248 13.90 -17.30 -25.73
C ALA A 248 14.80 -16.75 -24.63
N ALA A 249 15.64 -15.77 -24.95
CA ALA A 249 16.48 -15.04 -24.01
C ALA A 249 15.63 -14.27 -22.97
N LEU A 250 14.52 -13.66 -23.40
CA LEU A 250 13.56 -12.99 -22.50
C LEU A 250 12.88 -13.96 -21.52
N THR A 251 12.53 -15.16 -21.99
CA THR A 251 11.98 -16.21 -21.11
C THR A 251 13.01 -16.67 -20.09
N LYS A 252 14.26 -16.90 -20.52
CA LYS A 252 15.37 -17.26 -19.64
C LYS A 252 15.65 -16.18 -18.60
N LEU A 253 15.59 -14.91 -19.01
CA LEU A 253 15.78 -13.76 -18.13
C LEU A 253 14.77 -13.73 -16.98
N ALA A 254 13.49 -14.02 -17.25
CA ALA A 254 12.45 -14.08 -16.21
C ALA A 254 12.74 -15.19 -15.17
N VAL A 255 13.24 -16.34 -15.61
CA VAL A 255 13.64 -17.46 -14.73
C VAL A 255 14.85 -17.06 -13.88
N GLU A 256 15.89 -16.51 -14.49
CA GLU A 256 17.11 -16.09 -13.80
C GLU A 256 16.82 -14.99 -12.77
N GLU A 257 16.00 -14.01 -13.13
CA GLU A 257 15.58 -12.96 -12.22
C GLU A 257 14.79 -13.50 -11.04
N THR A 258 13.81 -14.36 -11.29
CA THR A 258 12.99 -14.94 -10.22
C THR A 258 13.86 -15.76 -9.26
N ALA A 259 14.85 -16.50 -9.78
CA ALA A 259 15.82 -17.21 -8.95
C ALA A 259 16.64 -16.23 -8.08
N HIS A 260 17.15 -15.14 -8.68
CA HIS A 260 17.91 -14.11 -7.94
C HIS A 260 17.07 -13.41 -6.86
N ILE A 261 15.81 -13.10 -7.16
CA ILE A 261 14.86 -12.51 -6.20
C ILE A 261 14.67 -13.46 -5.02
N MET A 262 14.41 -14.74 -5.28
CA MET A 262 14.19 -15.73 -4.22
C MET A 262 15.46 -15.96 -3.39
N ASP A 263 16.63 -15.98 -4.01
CA ASP A 263 17.91 -16.05 -3.29
C ASP A 263 18.18 -14.81 -2.44
N ALA A 264 17.79 -13.61 -2.91
CA ALA A 264 17.89 -12.38 -2.13
C ALA A 264 16.97 -12.41 -0.92
N ILE A 265 15.71 -12.84 -1.10
CA ILE A 265 14.74 -13.01 -0.02
C ILE A 265 15.24 -14.04 0.99
N ALA A 266 15.70 -15.21 0.53
CA ALA A 266 16.21 -16.26 1.39
C ALA A 266 17.34 -15.76 2.30
N ARG A 267 18.31 -15.02 1.72
CA ARG A 267 19.44 -14.48 2.48
C ARG A 267 19.03 -13.38 3.46
N ALA A 268 18.16 -12.47 3.05
CA ALA A 268 17.71 -11.37 3.90
C ALA A 268 16.88 -11.86 5.10
N LEU A 269 16.15 -12.98 4.93
CA LEU A 269 15.32 -13.57 5.96
C LEU A 269 15.99 -14.74 6.71
N ASP A 270 17.29 -14.98 6.49
CA ASP A 270 18.08 -16.08 7.08
C ASP A 270 17.44 -17.47 6.90
N MET A 271 16.93 -17.74 5.70
CA MET A 271 16.30 -18.99 5.33
C MET A 271 17.29 -19.98 4.70
N THR A 272 16.91 -21.26 4.66
CA THR A 272 17.59 -22.24 3.81
C THR A 272 17.53 -21.81 2.32
N PRO A 273 18.50 -22.21 1.48
CA PRO A 273 18.46 -21.92 0.05
C PRO A 273 17.12 -22.30 -0.59
N PRO A 274 16.60 -21.50 -1.54
CA PRO A 274 15.32 -21.79 -2.17
C PRO A 274 15.36 -23.12 -2.93
N PRO A 275 14.21 -23.81 -3.05
CA PRO A 275 14.08 -24.96 -3.93
C PRO A 275 14.34 -24.58 -5.39
N PRO A 276 14.57 -25.56 -6.29
CA PRO A 276 14.54 -25.30 -7.72
C PRO A 276 13.23 -24.63 -8.14
N LEU A 277 13.30 -23.66 -9.07
CA LEU A 277 12.11 -23.04 -9.61
C LEU A 277 11.20 -24.08 -10.27
N PRO A 278 9.88 -24.01 -10.07
CA PRO A 278 8.96 -24.92 -10.72
C PRO A 278 8.98 -24.68 -12.23
N PRO A 279 8.70 -25.71 -13.04
CA PRO A 279 8.60 -25.53 -14.48
C PRO A 279 7.48 -24.54 -14.80
N SER A 280 7.76 -23.56 -15.65
CA SER A 280 6.72 -22.68 -16.18
C SER A 280 5.84 -23.50 -17.13
N SER A 281 4.70 -23.99 -16.65
CA SER A 281 3.67 -24.62 -17.49
C SER A 281 3.28 -23.65 -18.61
N ARG A 282 3.41 -24.09 -19.87
CA ARG A 282 2.99 -23.29 -21.04
C ARG A 282 1.48 -23.15 -21.13
#